data_AF-A0A2S0KJP4-F1
#
_entry.id   AF-A0A2S0KJP4-F1
#
_cell.length_a   1.000
_cell.length_b   1.000
_cell.length_c   1.000
_cell.angle_alpha   90.00
_cell.angle_beta   90.00
_cell.angle_gamma   90.00
#
_symmetry.space_group_name_H-M   'P 1'
#
loop_
_entity.id
_entity.type
_entity.pdbx_description
1 polymer ?
#
loop_
_entity_poly.entity_id
_entity_poly.type
_entity_poly.pdbx_seq_one_letter_code
_entity_poly.pdbx_strand_id
1 'polypeptide(L)'
;MAAAPAQAAPQGAVDVGPTIGWSSNDAGTGCSYSMTVQVNSSGMVSFYERKNAKTKPIFLGRAAADGGLAAVTWWPKRTGKRQLYAVQNGERSKVTRITVTRGIGSGGWCFAGPR
;
A
#
# COMPACT_ATOMS: atom_id res chain seq x y z
N MET A 1 20.91 21.73 22.34
CA MET A 1 19.88 20.72 22.05
C MET A 1 19.86 20.51 20.54
N ALA A 2 20.36 19.37 20.05
CA ALA A 2 20.30 19.05 18.63
C ALA A 2 18.88 18.61 18.29
N ALA A 3 18.19 19.34 17.42
CA ALA A 3 16.97 18.85 16.81
C ALA A 3 17.36 17.58 16.04
N ALA A 4 16.80 16.42 16.45
CA ALA A 4 16.87 15.23 15.61
C ALA A 4 16.43 15.67 14.20
N PRO A 5 17.16 15.29 13.13
CA PRO A 5 16.66 15.57 11.79
C PRO A 5 15.24 15.02 11.78
N ALA A 6 14.27 15.86 11.43
CA ALA A 6 12.90 15.40 11.24
C ALA A 6 12.98 14.36 10.13
N GLN A 7 13.21 13.11 10.53
CA GLN A 7 13.40 11.99 9.64
C GLN A 7 12.06 11.88 8.93
N ALA A 8 12.09 12.22 7.64
CA ALA A 8 10.97 12.12 6.73
C ALA A 8 10.55 10.65 6.70
N ALA A 9 9.61 10.31 7.56
CA ALA A 9 9.26 8.96 7.94
C ALA A 9 7.76 8.77 7.77
N PRO A 10 7.33 7.61 7.25
CA PRO A 10 5.94 7.25 7.27
C PRO A 10 5.44 7.11 8.71
N GLN A 11 4.41 7.88 9.07
CA GLN A 11 3.84 7.87 10.43
C GLN A 11 2.95 6.65 10.70
N GLY A 12 2.67 5.83 9.69
CA GLY A 12 1.67 4.78 9.77
C GLY A 12 1.94 3.54 8.94
N ALA A 13 0.96 2.64 8.94
CA ALA A 13 0.85 1.58 7.96
C ALA A 13 0.29 2.16 6.66
N VAL A 14 0.53 1.48 5.54
CA VAL A 14 -0.11 1.89 4.29
C VAL A 14 -1.58 1.52 4.38
N ASP A 15 -2.45 2.52 4.30
CA ASP A 15 -3.89 2.34 4.22
C ASP A 15 -4.25 1.99 2.77
N VAL A 16 -5.16 1.03 2.60
CA VAL A 16 -5.64 0.62 1.29
C VAL A 16 -7.09 1.04 1.23
N GLY A 17 -7.33 2.15 0.52
CA GLY A 17 -8.65 2.74 0.28
C GLY A 17 -9.64 1.73 -0.30
N PRO A 18 -10.93 2.08 -0.28
CA PRO A 18 -12.03 1.16 -0.01
C PRO A 18 -11.84 -0.16 -0.73
N THR A 19 -11.44 -1.17 0.04
CA THR A 19 -11.53 -2.55 -0.41
C THR A 19 -13.01 -2.85 -0.59
N ILE A 20 -13.49 -2.88 -1.85
CA ILE A 20 -14.86 -3.29 -2.21
C ILE A 20 -14.97 -4.80 -1.95
N GLY A 21 -15.01 -5.17 -0.67
CA GLY A 21 -14.95 -6.52 -0.17
C GLY A 21 -15.31 -6.57 1.31
N TRP A 22 -15.82 -7.71 1.74
CA TRP A 22 -16.45 -7.95 3.05
C TRP A 22 -15.55 -7.70 4.29
N SER A 23 -14.26 -7.44 4.10
CA SER A 23 -13.27 -7.24 5.16
C SER A 23 -12.27 -6.15 4.76
N SER A 24 -11.90 -5.27 5.69
CA SER A 24 -10.92 -4.19 5.50
C SER A 24 -9.48 -4.64 5.18
N ASN A 25 -9.25 -5.91 4.86
CA ASN A 25 -7.93 -6.50 4.57
C ASN A 25 -7.96 -7.46 3.36
N ASP A 26 -8.97 -7.35 2.50
CA ASP A 26 -9.16 -8.20 1.34
C ASP A 26 -9.20 -7.41 0.04
N ALA A 27 -8.37 -7.79 -0.92
CA ALA A 27 -8.32 -7.20 -2.26
C ALA A 27 -8.56 -8.25 -3.34
N GLY A 28 -9.27 -7.89 -4.40
CA GLY A 28 -9.48 -8.72 -5.58
C GLY A 28 -8.41 -8.43 -6.63
N THR A 29 -7.86 -9.48 -7.25
CA THR A 29 -7.00 -9.28 -8.44
C THR A 29 -7.75 -8.60 -9.58
N GLY A 30 -7.11 -7.68 -10.29
CA GLY A 30 -7.72 -6.95 -11.42
C GLY A 30 -8.52 -5.72 -11.00
N CYS A 31 -8.59 -5.42 -9.70
CA CYS A 31 -9.22 -4.22 -9.18
C CYS A 31 -8.17 -3.14 -8.90
N SER A 32 -8.61 -1.88 -8.89
CA SER A 32 -7.78 -0.75 -8.52
C SER A 32 -8.02 -0.30 -7.09
N TYR A 33 -6.96 -0.25 -6.29
CA TYR A 33 -7.01 0.23 -4.91
C TYR A 33 -6.13 1.46 -4.74
N SER A 34 -6.63 2.48 -4.04
CA SER A 34 -5.82 3.64 -3.68
C SER A 34 -5.03 3.32 -2.41
N MET A 35 -3.72 3.21 -2.50
CA MET A 35 -2.84 3.06 -1.35
C MET A 35 -2.40 4.43 -0.85
N THR A 36 -2.68 4.75 0.40
CA THR A 36 -2.31 6.03 1.02
C THR A 36 -1.44 5.79 2.24
N VAL A 37 -0.53 6.71 2.52
CA VAL A 37 0.27 6.68 3.76
C VAL A 37 0.50 8.09 4.25
N GLN A 38 0.34 8.28 5.56
CA GLN A 38 0.67 9.53 6.22
C GLN A 38 2.18 9.62 6.43
N VAL A 39 2.72 10.80 6.18
CA VAL A 39 4.14 11.11 6.31
C VAL A 39 4.32 12.45 7.01
N ASN A 40 5.33 12.54 7.86
CA ASN A 40 5.61 13.74 8.66
C ASN A 40 6.39 14.82 7.88
N SER A 41 6.75 14.55 6.62
CA SER A 41 7.61 15.41 5.83
C SER A 41 7.26 15.33 4.34
N SER A 42 7.42 16.46 3.65
CA SER A 42 7.26 16.53 2.20
C SER A 42 8.42 15.83 1.51
N GLY A 43 8.11 14.93 0.59
CA GLY A 43 9.12 14.18 -0.15
C GLY A 43 8.54 13.03 -0.94
N MET A 44 9.38 12.39 -1.74
CA MET A 44 8.96 11.23 -2.55
C MET A 44 8.84 9.99 -1.67
N VAL A 45 7.66 9.39 -1.68
CA VAL A 45 7.34 8.15 -0.99
C VAL A 45 7.21 7.04 -2.01
N SER A 46 8.02 5.99 -1.86
CA SER A 46 8.02 4.83 -2.74
C SER A 46 7.24 3.69 -2.11
N PHE A 47 6.30 3.11 -2.85
CA PHE A 47 5.44 2.04 -2.39
C PHE A 47 5.87 0.71 -2.97
N TYR A 48 5.80 -0.32 -2.13
CA TYR A 48 6.26 -1.65 -2.47
C TYR A 48 5.29 -2.73 -2.00
N GLU A 49 5.20 -3.79 -2.79
CA GLU A 49 4.51 -5.03 -2.45
C GLU A 49 5.53 -6.16 -2.30
N ARG A 50 5.35 -7.05 -1.33
CA ARG A 50 6.08 -8.33 -1.29
C ARG A 50 5.18 -9.46 -0.80
N LYS A 51 5.47 -10.70 -1.19
CA LYS A 51 4.77 -11.88 -0.66
C LYS A 51 5.12 -12.13 0.81
N ASN A 52 6.41 -12.05 1.14
CA ASN A 52 6.93 -12.20 2.49
C ASN A 52 8.25 -11.42 2.63
N ALA A 53 8.82 -11.36 3.84
CA ALA A 53 10.06 -10.62 4.11
C ALA A 53 11.29 -11.14 3.33
N LYS A 54 11.27 -12.39 2.86
CA LYS A 54 12.34 -13.03 2.09
C LYS A 54 12.19 -12.86 0.58
N THR A 55 11.05 -12.36 0.10
CA THR A 55 10.77 -12.19 -1.34
C THR A 55 11.25 -10.81 -1.79
N LYS A 56 11.78 -10.72 -3.02
CA LYS A 56 12.09 -9.43 -3.64
C LYS A 56 10.84 -8.56 -3.68
N PRO A 57 10.89 -7.32 -3.18
CA PRO A 57 9.76 -6.42 -3.26
C PRO A 57 9.54 -5.95 -4.69
N ILE A 58 8.27 -5.85 -5.07
CA ILE A 58 7.77 -5.29 -6.31
C ILE A 58 7.54 -3.80 -6.07
N PHE A 59 8.17 -2.96 -6.87
CA PHE A 59 7.89 -1.53 -6.87
C PHE A 59 6.50 -1.28 -7.48
N LEU A 60 5.64 -0.61 -6.73
CA LEU A 60 4.28 -0.28 -7.16
C LEU A 60 4.23 1.11 -7.80
N GLY A 61 5.02 2.04 -7.28
CA GLY A 61 5.01 3.43 -7.70
C GLY A 61 5.62 4.32 -6.63
N ARG A 62 5.77 5.60 -6.96
CA ARG A 62 6.19 6.63 -6.01
C ARG A 62 5.29 7.85 -6.17
N ALA A 63 4.95 8.48 -5.07
CA ALA A 63 4.17 9.71 -5.06
C ALA A 63 4.84 10.74 -4.16
N ALA A 64 4.77 12.00 -4.55
CA ALA A 64 5.14 13.08 -3.66
C ALA A 64 4.12 13.15 -2.53
N ALA A 65 4.61 13.31 -1.32
CA ALA A 65 3.79 13.62 -0.17
C ALA A 65 3.26 15.06 -0.30
N ASP A 66 1.95 15.19 -0.44
CA ASP A 66 1.24 16.46 -0.48
C ASP A 66 0.39 16.58 0.79
N GLY A 67 0.53 17.69 1.52
CA GLY A 67 -0.19 17.89 2.80
C GLY A 67 0.07 16.83 3.88
N GLY A 68 1.22 16.13 3.83
CA GLY A 68 1.55 15.04 4.76
C GLY A 68 0.94 13.69 4.38
N LEU A 69 0.44 13.55 3.15
CA LEU A 69 -0.13 12.30 2.66
C LEU A 69 0.43 11.96 1.27
N ALA A 70 0.87 10.73 1.09
CA ALA A 70 1.26 10.20 -0.22
C ALA A 70 0.28 9.13 -0.66
N ALA A 71 -0.11 9.15 -1.93
CA ALA A 71 -1.08 8.23 -2.49
C ALA A 71 -0.60 7.63 -3.82
N VAL A 72 -0.75 6.32 -4.00
CA VAL A 72 -0.51 5.62 -5.27
C VAL A 72 -1.64 4.67 -5.57
N THR A 73 -1.87 4.37 -6.84
CA THR A 73 -2.80 3.32 -7.24
C THR A 73 -2.10 1.97 -7.28
N TRP A 74 -2.67 0.98 -6.61
CA TRP A 74 -2.20 -0.39 -6.58
C TRP A 74 -3.15 -1.35 -7.26
N TRP A 75 -2.60 -2.10 -8.21
CA TRP A 75 -3.30 -3.10 -9.01
C TRP A 75 -2.77 -4.49 -8.69
N PRO A 76 -3.37 -5.23 -7.75
CA PRO A 76 -3.00 -6.61 -7.48
C PRO A 76 -3.19 -7.48 -8.72
N LYS A 77 -2.08 -7.99 -9.25
CA LYS A 77 -2.07 -8.92 -10.40
C LYS A 77 -2.09 -10.38 -9.99
N ARG A 78 -1.79 -10.69 -8.73
CA ARG A 78 -1.60 -12.07 -8.24
C ARG A 78 -2.26 -12.27 -6.89
N THR A 79 -2.97 -13.38 -6.76
CA THR A 79 -3.58 -13.81 -5.50
C THR A 79 -2.53 -14.18 -4.45
N GLY A 80 -2.99 -14.32 -3.20
CA GLY A 80 -2.23 -14.71 -2.03
C GLY A 80 -2.03 -13.56 -1.02
N LYS A 81 -1.42 -13.90 0.12
CA LYS A 81 -1.04 -12.92 1.14
C LYS A 81 0.04 -11.97 0.61
N ARG A 82 -0.20 -10.68 0.72
CA ARG A 82 0.70 -9.59 0.32
C ARG A 82 1.02 -8.70 1.51
N GLN A 83 2.22 -8.17 1.48
CA GLN A 83 2.74 -7.22 2.44
C GLN A 83 3.03 -5.92 1.70
N LEU A 84 2.31 -4.88 2.08
CA LEU A 84 2.42 -3.55 1.53
C LEU A 84 3.18 -2.66 2.50
N TYR A 85 4.09 -1.85 2.00
CA TYR A 85 4.82 -0.88 2.80
C TYR A 85 5.29 0.27 1.90
N ALA A 86 5.49 1.41 2.53
CA ALA A 86 6.06 2.60 1.92
C ALA A 86 7.49 2.81 2.43
N VAL A 87 8.29 3.50 1.64
CA VAL A 87 9.64 3.92 2.00
C VAL A 87 9.80 5.38 1.64
N GLN A 88 10.19 6.19 2.60
CA GLN A 88 10.49 7.61 2.42
C GLN A 88 11.87 7.87 2.98
N ASN A 89 12.74 8.50 2.18
CA ASN A 89 14.10 8.86 2.60
C ASN A 89 14.91 7.71 3.24
N GLY A 90 14.70 6.47 2.80
CA GLY A 90 15.35 5.27 3.34
C GLY A 90 14.63 4.63 4.54
N GLU A 91 13.63 5.29 5.12
CA GLU A 91 12.85 4.80 6.25
C GLU A 91 11.58 4.07 5.81
N ARG A 92 11.31 2.90 6.40
CA ARG A 92 10.19 2.03 6.00
C ARG A 92 8.99 2.24 6.93
N SER A 93 7.81 2.28 6.33
CA SER A 93 6.53 2.32 7.04
C SER A 93 6.24 1.01 7.77
N LYS A 94 5.20 1.01 8.62
CA LYS A 94 4.62 -0.23 9.13
C LYS A 94 4.11 -1.07 7.94
N VAL A 95 4.29 -2.38 8.05
CA VAL A 95 3.90 -3.33 7.01
C VAL A 95 2.42 -3.66 7.15
N THR A 96 1.64 -3.31 6.15
CA THR A 96 0.24 -3.71 6.01
C THR A 96 0.18 -5.11 5.41
N ARG A 97 -0.58 -6.02 6.03
CA ARG A 97 -0.81 -7.36 5.48
C ARG A 97 -2.20 -7.42 4.89
N ILE A 98 -2.28 -7.66 3.59
CA ILE A 98 -3.52 -7.79 2.86
C ILE A 98 -3.59 -9.16 2.20
N THR A 99 -4.78 -9.75 2.14
CA THR A 99 -4.97 -10.97 1.35
C THR A 99 -5.56 -10.60 0.01
N VAL A 100 -4.88 -10.99 -1.07
CA VAL A 100 -5.40 -10.83 -2.41
C VAL A 100 -6.12 -12.12 -2.80
N THR A 101 -7.43 -12.09 -2.96
CA THR A 101 -8.20 -13.20 -3.53
C THR A 101 -8.41 -12.98 -5.02
N ARG A 102 -8.90 -14.01 -5.73
CA ARG A 102 -9.25 -13.86 -7.14
C ARG A 102 -10.39 -12.85 -7.20
N GLY A 103 -10.17 -11.73 -7.90
CA GLY A 103 -11.23 -10.78 -8.14
C GLY A 103 -12.34 -11.45 -8.95
N ILE A 104 -13.58 -11.33 -8.49
CA ILE A 104 -14.77 -11.70 -9.25
C ILE A 104 -15.37 -10.38 -9.70
N GLY A 105 -15.31 -10.10 -10.99
CA GLY A 105 -15.81 -8.85 -11.56
C GLY A 105 -16.28 -9.06 -12.99
N SER A 106 -17.59 -8.97 -13.18
CA SER A 106 -18.26 -8.88 -14.47
C SER A 106 -18.88 -7.50 -14.54
N GLY A 107 -18.46 -6.64 -15.48
CA GLY A 107 -19.13 -5.35 -15.74
C GLY A 107 -18.94 -4.25 -14.68
N GLY A 108 -17.73 -3.72 -14.53
CA GLY A 108 -17.49 -2.43 -13.86
C GLY A 108 -17.41 -2.44 -12.33
N TRP A 109 -17.73 -3.56 -11.68
CA TRP A 109 -17.64 -3.72 -10.23
C TRP A 109 -16.69 -4.87 -9.91
N CYS A 110 -15.67 -4.60 -9.11
CA CYS A 110 -14.57 -5.52 -8.87
C CYS A 110 -14.58 -5.93 -7.40
N PHE A 111 -15.02 -7.16 -7.15
CA PHE A 111 -15.16 -7.70 -5.80
C PHE A 111 -14.02 -8.67 -5.48
N ALA A 112 -13.52 -8.65 -4.25
CA ALA A 112 -12.71 -9.74 -3.74
C ALA A 112 -13.60 -11.00 -3.64
N GLY A 113 -13.28 -12.06 -4.39
CA GLY A 113 -14.04 -13.31 -4.33
C GLY A 113 -13.95 -13.96 -2.94
N PRO A 114 -14.95 -14.77 -2.55
CA PRO A 114 -14.92 -15.52 -1.29
C PRO A 114 -13.70 -16.46 -1.26
N ARG A 115 -13.11 -16.60 -0.07
CA ARG A 115 -11.97 -17.49 0.19
C ARG A 115 -12.34 -18.95 0.08
#